data_AF-A0A662R761-F1
#
_entry.id   AF-A0A662R761-F1
#
_cell.length_a   1.000
_cell.length_b   1.000
_cell.length_c   1.000
_cell.angle_alpha   90.00
_cell.angle_beta   90.00
_cell.angle_gamma   90.00
#
_symmetry.space_group_name_H-M   'P 1'
#
loop_
_entity.id
_entity.type
_entity.pdbx_description
1 polymer ?
#
loop_
_entity_poly.entity_id
_entity_poly.type
_entity_poly.pdbx_seq_one_letter_code
_entity_poly.pdbx_strand_id
1 'polypeptide(L)' 'MVQALPRWLFKKYADIWEKFGDQEISYSDFHVCFEDTSIGTAITKLVRYGWISRIARARYKLNTPEKMTEEVAKL' A
#
# COMPACT_ATOMS: atom_id res chain seq x y z
N MET A 1 10.25 4.98 -8.49
CA MET A 1 9.59 4.45 -9.70
C MET A 1 8.38 3.68 -9.24
N VAL A 2 7.18 4.17 -9.59
CA VAL A 2 5.94 3.44 -9.30
C VAL A 2 5.89 2.22 -10.21
N GLN A 3 5.55 1.06 -9.66
CA GLN A 3 5.48 -0.19 -10.41
C GLN A 3 4.11 -0.84 -10.22
N ALA A 4 3.69 -1.63 -11.21
CA ALA A 4 2.43 -2.38 -11.14
C ALA A 4 2.42 -3.35 -9.95
N LEU A 5 1.37 -3.33 -9.13
CA LEU A 5 1.18 -4.30 -8.07
C LEU A 5 0.68 -5.64 -8.64
N PRO A 6 1.10 -6.77 -8.07
CA PRO A 6 0.43 -8.05 -8.28
C PRO A 6 -1.06 -7.95 -7.92
N ARG A 7 -1.94 -8.65 -8.66
CA ARG A 7 -3.40 -8.63 -8.45
C ARG A 7 -3.84 -8.82 -7.00
N TRP A 8 -3.23 -9.76 -6.29
CA TRP A 8 -3.56 -10.03 -4.88
C TRP A 8 -3.19 -8.86 -3.96
N LEU A 9 -2.07 -8.18 -4.23
CA LEU A 9 -1.59 -7.05 -3.44
C LEU A 9 -2.37 -5.78 -3.76
N PHE A 10 -2.76 -5.59 -5.02
CA PHE A 10 -3.64 -4.51 -5.44
C PHE A 10 -5.01 -4.60 -4.77
N LYS A 11 -5.61 -5.79 -4.71
CA LYS A 11 -6.88 -6.00 -4.00
C LYS A 11 -6.77 -5.61 -2.52
N LYS A 12 -5.73 -6.09 -1.83
CA LYS A 12 -5.48 -5.75 -0.42
C LYS A 12 -5.20 -4.25 -0.22
N TYR A 13 -4.51 -3.63 -1.16
CA TYR A 13 -4.30 -2.18 -1.15
C TYR A 13 -5.61 -1.41 -1.29
N ALA A 14 -6.50 -1.84 -2.19
CA ALA A 14 -7.82 -1.24 -2.34
C ALA A 14 -8.65 -1.36 -1.06
N ASP A 15 -8.65 -2.52 -0.40
CA ASP A 15 -9.33 -2.72 0.90
C ASP A 15 -8.81 -1.75 1.98
N ILE A 16 -7.50 -1.51 2.00
CA ILE A 16 -6.86 -0.56 2.94
C ILE A 16 -7.21 0.88 2.59
N TRP A 17 -7.15 1.24 1.31
CA TRP A 17 -7.49 2.57 0.84
C TRP A 17 -8.95 2.91 1.10
N GLU A 18 -9.88 1.96 0.94
CA GLU A 18 -11.29 2.15 1.23
C GLU A 18 -11.53 2.43 2.73
N LYS A 19 -10.77 1.78 3.62
CA LYS A 19 -10.88 1.97 5.07
C LYS A 19 -10.21 3.23 5.60
N PHE A 20 -9.01 3.54 5.11
CA PHE A 20 -8.15 4.58 5.69
C PHE A 20 -7.94 5.79 4.77
N GLY A 21 -8.12 5.65 3.45
CA GLY A 21 -7.99 6.73 2.49
C GLY A 21 -6.61 7.40 2.52
N ASP A 22 -6.58 8.74 2.51
CA ASP A 22 -5.35 9.54 2.57
C ASP A 22 -4.83 9.77 4.00
N GLN A 23 -5.18 8.89 4.94
CA GLN A 23 -4.70 8.97 6.33
C GLN A 23 -3.33 8.29 6.50
N GLU A 24 -2.63 8.70 7.56
CA GLU A 24 -1.47 7.97 8.05
C GLU A 24 -1.93 6.70 8.76
N ILE A 25 -1.37 5.56 8.35
CA ILE A 25 -1.67 4.26 8.92
C ILE A 25 -0.45 3.64 9.59
N SER A 26 -0.70 2.88 10.63
CA SER A 26 0.31 2.15 11.39
C SER A 26 0.47 0.72 10.91
N TYR A 27 1.54 0.04 11.32
CA TYR A 27 1.72 -1.40 11.07
C TYR A 27 0.51 -2.24 11.56
N SER A 28 -0.11 -1.85 12.69
CA SER A 28 -1.28 -2.53 13.25
C SER A 28 -2.52 -2.42 12.36
N ASP A 29 -2.67 -1.31 11.63
CA ASP A 29 -3.79 -1.12 10.71
C ASP A 29 -3.71 -2.07 9.51
N PHE A 30 -2.49 -2.45 9.11
CA PHE A 30 -2.29 -3.48 8.09
C PHE A 30 -2.77 -4.86 8.55
N HIS A 31 -2.69 -5.20 9.85
CA HIS A 31 -3.24 -6.47 10.37
C HIS A 31 -4.76 -6.59 10.19
N VAL A 32 -5.46 -5.46 10.09
CA VAL A 32 -6.91 -5.46 9.88
C VAL A 32 -7.26 -5.90 8.45
N CYS A 33 -6.34 -5.78 7.50
CA CYS A 33 -6.61 -6.02 6.08
C CYS A 33 -5.83 -7.22 5.51
N PHE A 34 -4.70 -7.55 6.11
CA PHE A 34 -3.83 -8.66 5.72
C PHE A 34 -3.86 -9.75 6.79
N GLU A 35 -4.00 -11.00 6.37
CA GLU A 35 -3.78 -12.14 7.26
C GLU A 35 -2.29 -12.24 7.62
N ASP A 36 -2.03 -12.48 8.91
CA ASP A 36 -0.79 -12.20 9.64
C ASP A 36 0.52 -12.58 8.92
N THR A 37 0.53 -13.69 8.20
CA THR A 37 1.76 -14.28 7.65
C THR A 37 2.37 -13.51 6.48
N SER A 38 1.64 -12.57 5.85
CA SER A 38 2.10 -11.86 4.64
C SER A 38 2.27 -10.34 4.79
N ILE A 39 1.99 -9.78 5.98
CA ILE A 39 1.97 -8.32 6.19
C ILE A 39 3.33 -7.68 5.93
N GLY A 40 4.40 -8.21 6.55
CA GLY A 40 5.74 -7.64 6.41
C GLY A 40 6.22 -7.62 4.96
N THR A 41 5.96 -8.69 4.22
CA THR A 41 6.27 -8.78 2.79
C THR A 41 5.39 -7.84 1.96
N ALA A 42 4.10 -7.73 2.27
CA ALA A 42 3.17 -6.85 1.57
C ALA A 42 3.56 -5.38 1.74
N ILE A 43 3.85 -4.93 2.96
CA ILE A 43 4.31 -3.56 3.25
C ILE A 43 5.63 -3.28 2.52
N THR A 44 6.59 -4.19 2.62
CA THR A 44 7.90 -4.03 1.96
C THR A 44 7.75 -3.93 0.45
N LYS A 45 6.87 -4.75 -0.13
CA LYS A 45 6.50 -4.63 -1.55
C LYS A 45 5.88 -3.28 -1.81
N LEU A 46 4.78 -2.91 -1.15
CA LEU A 46 4.09 -1.63 -1.40
C LEU A 46 5.02 -0.42 -1.33
N VAL A 47 5.96 -0.39 -0.37
CA VAL A 47 6.99 0.66 -0.29
C VAL A 47 7.89 0.62 -1.53
N ARG A 48 8.41 -0.56 -1.89
CA ARG A 48 9.29 -0.75 -3.05
C ARG A 48 8.60 -0.42 -4.38
N TYR A 49 7.32 -0.76 -4.52
CA TYR A 49 6.50 -0.45 -5.69
C TYR A 49 6.05 1.02 -5.72
N GLY A 50 6.29 1.79 -4.65
CA GLY A 50 5.95 3.22 -4.57
C GLY A 50 4.50 3.52 -4.22
N TRP A 51 3.71 2.54 -3.80
CA TRP A 51 2.29 2.70 -3.46
C TRP A 51 2.06 3.22 -2.05
N ILE A 52 3.03 3.01 -1.14
CA ILE A 52 3.01 3.60 0.19
C ILE A 52 4.36 4.23 0.48
N SER A 53 4.34 5.30 1.28
CA SER A 53 5.52 6.04 1.72
C SER A 53 5.70 5.83 3.22
N ARG A 54 6.90 5.46 3.66
CA ARG A 54 7.19 5.35 5.09
C ARG A 54 7.54 6.74 5.64
N ILE A 55 6.71 7.24 6.56
CA ILE A 55 6.90 8.57 7.17
C ILE A 55 7.70 8.47 8.46
N ALA A 56 7.41 7.47 9.29
CA ALA A 56 8.08 7.29 10.58
C ALA A 56 8.23 5.81 10.93
N ARG A 57 8.79 5.53 12.12
CA ARG A 57 8.90 4.16 12.64
C ARG A 57 7.48 3.59 12.78
N ALA A 58 7.19 2.56 11.99
CA ALA A 58 5.88 1.89 11.92
C ALA A 58 4.70 2.79 11.47
N ARG A 59 4.95 3.92 10.79
CA ARG A 59 3.91 4.74 10.15
C ARG A 59 4.13 4.88 8.66
N TYR A 60 3.05 4.73 7.91
CA TYR A 60 3.02 4.73 6.47
C TYR A 60 1.90 5.65 5.98
N LYS A 61 2.13 6.31 4.86
CA LYS A 61 1.11 7.06 4.14
C LYS A 61 0.81 6.37 2.83
N LEU A 62 -0.48 6.18 2.59
CA LEU A 62 -0.99 5.61 1.37
C LEU A 62 -0.93 6.68 0.27
N ASN A 63 -0.55 6.29 -0.95
CA ASN A 63 -0.56 7.19 -2.09
C ASN A 63 -1.87 7.02 -2.88
N THR A 64 -2.39 8.10 -3.47
CA THR A 64 -3.67 8.04 -4.20
C THR A 64 -3.64 6.98 -5.30
N PRO A 65 -4.55 5.99 -5.29
CA PRO A 65 -4.55 4.88 -6.24
C PRO A 65 -4.69 5.35 -7.68
N GLU A 66 -5.48 6.41 -7.95
CA GLU A 66 -5.64 7.00 -9.28
C GLU A 66 -4.30 7.46 -9.85
N LYS A 67 -3.57 8.26 -9.08
CA LYS A 67 -2.24 8.75 -9.44
C LYS A 67 -1.26 7.59 -9.67
N MET A 68 -1.31 6.57 -8.81
CA MET A 68 -0.46 5.39 -8.94
C MET A 68 -0.81 4.57 -10.19
N THR A 69 -2.09 4.40 -10.52
CA THR A 69 -2.52 3.69 -11.73
C THR A 69 -2.16 4.44 -13.00
N GLU A 70 -2.24 5.77 -13.01
CA GLU A 70 -1.77 6.58 -14.13
C GLU A 70 -0.26 6.48 -14.33
N GLU A 71 0.53 6.49 -13.26
CA GLU A 71 1.99 6.32 -13.37
C GLU A 71 2.37 4.91 -13.84
N VAL A 72 1.61 3.88 -13.45
CA VAL A 72 1.79 2.52 -13.97
C VAL A 72 1.36 2.40 -15.43
N ALA A 73 0.29 3.07 -15.84
CA ALA A 73 -0.21 3.04 -17.22
C ALA A 73 0.69 3.79 -18.21
N LYS A 74 1.56 4.68 -17.72
CA LYS A 74 2.55 5.42 -18.52
C LYS A 74 3.88 4.67 -18.71
N LEU A 75 4.08 3.52 -18.05
CA LEU A 75 5.24 2.63 -18.19
C LEU A 75 4.99 1.56 -19.26
#